data_AF-A0A8T3QYS3-F1
#
_entry.id   AF-A0A8T3QYS3-F1
#
_cell.length_a   1.000
_cell.length_b   1.000
_cell.length_c   1.000
_cell.angle_alpha   90.00
_cell.angle_beta   90.00
_cell.angle_gamma   90.00
#
_symmetry.space_group_name_H-M   'P 1'
#
loop_
_entity.id
_entity.type
_entity.pdbx_description
1 polymer ?
#
loop_
_entity_poly.entity_id
_entity_poly.type
_entity_poly.pdbx_seq_one_letter_code
_entity_poly.pdbx_strand_id
1 'polypeptide(L)'
;MGHLRQALFDEDEPYARFILNTAFLILVNMVFAVISNSLIAYAFARLRFRGRDRLFAVVIATMLLPAPVLLIPQFLLFFQIGWYNTYLPLTIPTLAGNAFFIFLLRQYMRTIPNELDEAARIDGASHWTIYRRIILPLTAPALTVVAVFTFLGVWNDFFGPLLYLADGDLYTVPVALATQVSRVGTEWNRLMAANLLAIVPPLVVYFVAQKQLIGGIASVGLKG
;
A
#
# COMPACT_ATOMS: atom_id res chain seq x y z
N MET A 1 -0.75 -18.53 -29.26
CA MET A 1 0.17 -17.42 -28.94
C MET A 1 -0.23 -16.07 -29.58
N GLY A 2 -1.11 -16.01 -30.58
CA GLY A 2 -1.53 -14.75 -31.23
C GLY A 2 -2.29 -13.77 -30.31
N HIS A 3 -3.27 -14.25 -29.55
CA HIS A 3 -4.11 -13.40 -28.71
C HIS A 3 -3.40 -12.77 -27.50
N LEU A 4 -2.36 -13.42 -26.95
CA LEU A 4 -1.55 -12.86 -25.86
C LEU A 4 -0.65 -11.72 -26.35
N ARG A 5 -0.12 -11.84 -27.56
CA ARG A 5 0.69 -10.78 -28.19
C ARG A 5 -0.18 -9.59 -28.59
N GLN A 6 -1.36 -9.83 -29.15
CA GLN A 6 -2.34 -8.76 -29.41
C GLN A 6 -2.80 -8.07 -28.13
N ALA A 7 -3.10 -8.81 -27.05
CA ALA A 7 -3.49 -8.20 -25.78
C ALA A 7 -2.40 -7.33 -25.14
N LEU A 8 -1.12 -7.60 -25.40
CA LEU A 8 0.01 -6.85 -24.83
C LEU A 8 0.56 -5.75 -25.76
N PHE A 9 0.41 -5.90 -27.07
CA PHE A 9 1.09 -5.10 -28.09
C PHE A 9 0.18 -4.60 -29.21
N ASP A 10 -1.15 -4.67 -29.08
CA ASP A 10 -2.05 -3.97 -30.00
C ASP A 10 -1.79 -2.46 -29.91
N GLU A 11 -1.54 -1.83 -31.05
CA GLU A 11 -1.29 -0.37 -31.16
C GLU A 11 -2.53 0.46 -30.79
N ASP A 12 -3.73 -0.16 -30.79
CA ASP A 12 -5.02 0.48 -30.53
C ASP A 12 -5.44 0.50 -29.04
N GLU A 13 -4.82 -0.31 -28.17
CA GLU A 13 -5.09 -0.31 -26.72
C GLU A 13 -3.79 -0.36 -25.91
N PRO A 14 -3.39 0.74 -25.24
CA PRO A 14 -2.10 0.84 -24.57
C PRO A 14 -2.12 0.10 -23.21
N TYR A 15 -2.28 -1.23 -23.23
CA TYR A 15 -2.30 -2.06 -22.03
C TYR A 15 -1.00 -1.94 -21.21
N ALA A 16 0.13 -1.78 -21.91
CA ALA A 16 1.42 -1.44 -21.31
C ALA A 16 1.37 -0.12 -20.49
N ARG A 17 0.62 0.88 -20.95
CA ARG A 17 0.43 2.14 -20.22
C ARG A 17 -0.34 1.93 -18.94
N PHE A 18 -1.41 1.13 -18.95
CA PHE A 18 -2.17 0.84 -17.73
C PHE A 18 -1.33 0.08 -16.71
N ILE A 19 -0.47 -0.84 -17.16
CA ILE A 19 0.52 -1.51 -16.31
C ILE A 19 1.50 -0.49 -15.73
N LEU A 20 2.04 0.43 -16.53
CA LEU A 20 2.96 1.47 -16.07
C LEU A 20 2.29 2.42 -15.07
N ASN A 21 1.06 2.86 -15.32
CA ASN A 21 0.26 3.68 -14.41
C ASN A 21 0.06 2.97 -13.06
N THR A 22 -0.31 1.68 -13.12
CA THR A 22 -0.51 0.85 -11.92
C THR A 22 0.80 0.64 -11.17
N ALA A 23 1.90 0.36 -11.88
CA ALA A 23 3.24 0.21 -11.30
C ALA A 23 3.74 1.51 -10.66
N PHE A 24 3.49 2.66 -11.28
CA PHE A 24 3.80 3.98 -10.73
C PHE A 24 3.05 4.20 -9.41
N LEU A 25 1.72 4.00 -9.41
CA LEU A 25 0.91 4.12 -8.20
C LEU A 25 1.39 3.18 -7.10
N ILE A 26 1.74 1.93 -7.44
CA ILE A 26 2.27 0.94 -6.50
C ILE A 26 3.58 1.43 -5.89
N LEU A 27 4.54 1.87 -6.71
CA LEU A 27 5.85 2.28 -6.23
C LEU A 27 5.72 3.48 -5.28
N VAL A 28 4.96 4.50 -5.67
CA VAL A 28 4.74 5.72 -4.87
C VAL A 28 4.05 5.37 -3.56
N ASN A 29 2.94 4.63 -3.60
CA ASN A 29 2.21 4.25 -2.40
C ASN A 29 3.03 3.35 -1.49
N MET A 30 3.82 2.42 -2.03
CA MET A 30 4.68 1.54 -1.24
C MET A 30 5.75 2.34 -0.49
N VAL A 31 6.41 3.28 -1.15
CA VAL A 31 7.40 4.16 -0.52
C VAL A 31 6.75 5.00 0.58
N PHE A 32 5.60 5.63 0.30
CA PHE A 32 4.88 6.44 1.28
C PHE A 32 4.39 5.61 2.46
N ALA A 33 3.84 4.43 2.20
CA ALA A 33 3.35 3.53 3.24
C ALA A 33 4.51 3.05 4.12
N VAL A 34 5.60 2.57 3.54
CA VAL A 34 6.76 2.08 4.31
C VAL A 34 7.34 3.20 5.17
N ILE A 35 7.57 4.38 4.61
CA ILE A 35 8.20 5.51 5.33
C ILE A 35 7.25 6.05 6.42
N SER A 36 6.02 6.40 6.06
CA SER A 36 5.09 7.03 7.01
C SER A 36 4.71 6.09 8.15
N ASN A 37 4.29 4.87 7.83
CA ASN A 37 3.82 3.93 8.86
C ASN A 37 4.95 3.51 9.79
N SER A 38 6.19 3.36 9.30
CA SER A 38 7.34 3.02 10.16
C SER A 38 7.74 4.16 11.08
N LEU A 39 7.69 5.41 10.62
CA LEU A 39 7.93 6.59 11.44
C LEU A 39 6.87 6.73 12.55
N ILE A 40 5.59 6.63 12.19
CA ILE A 40 4.48 6.74 13.14
C ILE A 40 4.56 5.59 14.16
N ALA A 41 4.80 4.36 13.70
CA ALA A 41 4.98 3.21 14.58
C ALA A 41 6.17 3.36 15.52
N TYR A 42 7.32 3.86 15.04
CA TYR A 42 8.50 4.13 15.87
C TYR A 42 8.17 5.13 16.98
N ALA A 43 7.46 6.21 16.66
CA ALA A 43 7.01 7.17 17.66
C ALA A 43 6.15 6.51 18.75
N PHE A 44 5.18 5.67 18.37
CA PHE A 44 4.33 4.97 19.35
C PHE A 44 5.01 3.80 20.08
N ALA A 45 6.08 3.23 19.54
CA ALA A 45 6.79 2.10 20.12
C ALA A 45 7.93 2.55 21.06
N ARG A 46 8.74 3.53 20.64
CA ARG A 46 10.01 3.89 21.29
C ARG A 46 10.00 5.25 21.98
N LEU A 47 9.21 6.22 21.52
CA LEU A 47 9.15 7.54 22.16
C LEU A 47 8.23 7.51 23.39
N ARG A 48 8.60 8.30 24.40
CA ARG A 48 7.79 8.53 25.60
C ARG A 48 7.27 9.96 25.54
N PHE A 49 5.97 10.12 25.34
CA PHE A 49 5.29 11.42 25.32
C PHE A 49 3.91 11.31 25.99
N ARG A 50 3.41 12.45 26.49
CA ARG A 50 2.15 12.48 27.24
C ARG A 50 0.97 12.15 26.31
N GLY A 51 0.13 11.19 26.70
CA GLY A 51 -1.05 10.78 25.93
C GLY A 51 -0.80 9.76 24.82
N ARG A 52 0.43 9.23 24.68
CA ARG A 52 0.81 8.25 23.65
C ARG A 52 -0.19 7.11 23.48
N ASP A 53 -0.57 6.44 24.57
CA ASP A 53 -1.41 5.24 24.49
C ASP A 53 -2.88 5.60 24.17
N ARG A 54 -3.34 6.80 24.53
CA ARG A 54 -4.66 7.31 24.13
C ARG A 54 -4.70 7.66 22.64
N LEU A 55 -3.67 8.34 22.14
CA LEU A 55 -3.54 8.65 20.71
C LEU A 55 -3.41 7.38 19.89
N PHE A 56 -2.69 6.38 20.39
CA PHE A 56 -2.63 5.08 19.73
C PHE A 56 -4.01 4.40 19.70
N ALA A 57 -4.78 4.46 20.79
CA ALA A 57 -6.15 3.93 20.80
C ALA A 57 -7.05 4.62 19.76
N VAL A 58 -6.91 5.93 19.57
CA VAL A 58 -7.61 6.67 18.49
C VAL A 58 -7.20 6.16 17.12
N VAL A 59 -5.90 5.92 16.88
CA VAL A 59 -5.43 5.31 15.62
C VAL A 59 -6.06 3.94 15.39
N ILE A 60 -6.18 3.08 16.41
CA ILE A 60 -6.85 1.79 16.25
C ILE A 60 -8.34 1.95 15.99
N ALA A 61 -8.99 2.92 16.63
CA ALA A 61 -10.42 3.19 16.42
C ALA A 61 -10.74 3.57 14.97
N THR A 62 -9.81 4.15 14.21
CA THR A 62 -10.06 4.46 12.79
C THR A 62 -10.17 3.21 11.91
N MET A 63 -9.67 2.06 12.35
CA MET A 63 -9.89 0.77 11.65
C MET A 63 -11.35 0.35 11.65
N LEU A 64 -12.15 0.83 12.62
CA LEU A 64 -13.56 0.50 12.74
C LEU A 64 -14.41 1.25 11.73
N LEU A 65 -13.86 2.30 11.10
CA LEU A 65 -14.58 3.08 10.10
C LEU A 65 -14.63 2.31 8.78
N PRO A 66 -15.83 1.98 8.27
CA PRO A 66 -15.96 1.31 6.99
C PRO A 66 -15.57 2.26 5.85
N ALA A 67 -14.63 1.85 5.01
CA ALA A 67 -14.15 2.64 3.87
C ALA A 67 -15.25 3.22 2.96
N PRO A 68 -16.36 2.49 2.65
CA PRO A 68 -17.43 3.04 1.81
C PRO A 68 -18.11 4.29 2.38
N VAL A 69 -18.16 4.47 3.70
CA VAL A 69 -18.77 5.66 4.33
C VAL A 69 -17.92 6.91 4.12
N LEU A 70 -16.60 6.74 4.00
CA LEU A 70 -15.67 7.84 3.74
C LEU A 70 -15.58 8.21 2.26
N LEU A 71 -16.08 7.36 1.36
CA LEU A 71 -15.90 7.50 -0.10
C LEU A 71 -16.47 8.83 -0.62
N ILE A 72 -17.74 9.12 -0.34
CA ILE A 72 -18.41 10.35 -0.80
C ILE A 72 -17.74 11.61 -0.23
N PRO A 73 -17.56 11.76 1.09
CA PRO A 73 -16.95 12.98 1.64
C PRO A 73 -15.51 13.17 1.17
N GLN A 74 -14.73 12.08 1.05
CA GLN A 74 -13.36 12.15 0.55
C GLN A 74 -13.30 12.54 -0.92
N PHE A 75 -14.22 12.04 -1.75
CA PHE A 75 -14.33 12.46 -3.14
C PHE A 75 -14.64 13.95 -3.27
N LEU A 76 -15.66 14.43 -2.54
CA LEU A 76 -16.03 15.84 -2.55
C LEU A 76 -14.88 16.73 -2.12
N LEU A 77 -14.13 16.33 -1.08
CA LEU A 77 -12.93 17.04 -0.64
C LEU A 77 -11.90 17.18 -1.76
N PHE A 78 -11.51 16.06 -2.40
CA PHE A 78 -10.48 16.08 -3.44
C PHE A 78 -10.93 16.76 -4.73
N PHE A 79 -12.22 16.65 -5.06
CA PHE A 79 -12.83 17.38 -6.16
C PHE A 79 -12.76 18.89 -5.91
N GLN A 80 -13.15 19.36 -4.71
CA GLN A 80 -13.16 20.78 -4.36
C GLN A 80 -11.77 21.42 -4.34
N ILE A 81 -10.73 20.67 -3.96
CA ILE A 81 -9.34 21.17 -3.99
C ILE A 81 -8.66 20.99 -5.36
N GLY A 82 -9.39 20.53 -6.38
CA GLY A 82 -8.90 20.42 -7.76
C GLY A 82 -7.97 19.25 -8.03
N TRP A 83 -8.03 18.18 -7.23
CA TRP A 83 -7.22 16.97 -7.45
C TRP A 83 -7.92 15.92 -8.33
N TYR A 84 -9.13 16.22 -8.81
CA TYR A 84 -9.85 15.38 -9.76
C TYR A 84 -9.05 15.17 -11.05
N ASN A 85 -9.14 13.97 -11.61
CA ASN A 85 -8.39 13.53 -12.80
C ASN A 85 -6.86 13.57 -12.61
N THR A 86 -6.38 13.27 -11.40
CA THR A 86 -4.95 13.14 -11.08
C THR A 86 -4.68 11.94 -10.19
N TYR A 87 -3.42 11.53 -10.06
CA TYR A 87 -3.01 10.47 -9.13
C TYR A 87 -2.89 10.93 -7.66
N LEU A 88 -3.08 12.22 -7.37
CA LEU A 88 -2.87 12.77 -6.01
C LEU A 88 -3.82 12.18 -4.97
N PRO A 89 -5.14 12.04 -5.22
CA PRO A 89 -6.08 11.42 -4.28
C PRO A 89 -5.76 9.95 -3.98
N LEU A 90 -5.05 9.28 -4.90
CA LEU A 90 -4.70 7.87 -4.82
C LEU A 90 -3.33 7.62 -4.16
N THR A 91 -2.54 8.67 -3.92
CA THR A 91 -1.15 8.53 -3.45
C THR A 91 -0.90 9.32 -2.17
N ILE A 92 -1.25 10.60 -2.14
CA ILE A 92 -0.94 11.50 -1.02
C ILE A 92 -1.57 11.03 0.31
N PRO A 93 -2.83 10.56 0.36
CA PRO A 93 -3.43 10.10 1.62
C PRO A 93 -2.66 8.97 2.30
N THR A 94 -1.90 8.17 1.55
CA THR A 94 -1.06 7.09 2.09
C THR A 94 0.03 7.61 3.04
N LEU A 95 0.44 8.87 2.91
CA LEU A 95 1.35 9.54 3.85
C LEU A 95 0.72 9.78 5.22
N ALA A 96 -0.61 9.83 5.35
CA ALA A 96 -1.28 9.95 6.65
C ALA A 96 -1.17 8.67 7.50
N GLY A 97 -0.71 7.59 6.88
CA GLY A 97 -0.58 6.29 7.51
C GLY A 97 -1.87 5.49 7.47
N ASN A 98 -1.71 4.18 7.68
CA ASN A 98 -2.78 3.21 7.77
C ASN A 98 -2.73 2.60 9.16
N ALA A 99 -3.86 2.63 9.87
CA ALA A 99 -3.94 2.16 11.24
C ALA A 99 -3.42 0.73 11.42
N PHE A 100 -3.67 -0.17 10.45
CA PHE A 100 -3.27 -1.59 10.53
C PHE A 100 -1.76 -1.73 10.40
N PHE A 101 -1.15 -1.01 9.46
CA PHE A 101 0.30 -1.00 9.31
C PHE A 101 0.98 -0.36 10.52
N ILE A 102 0.43 0.75 11.06
CA ILE A 102 0.95 1.38 12.28
C ILE A 102 0.88 0.42 13.45
N PHE A 103 -0.26 -0.27 13.64
CA PHE A 103 -0.43 -1.27 14.69
C PHE A 103 0.59 -2.39 14.55
N LEU A 104 0.65 -3.03 13.38
CA LEU A 104 1.53 -4.16 13.10
C LEU A 104 2.99 -3.80 13.35
N LEU A 105 3.45 -2.68 12.78
CA LEU A 105 4.83 -2.23 12.93
C LEU A 105 5.13 -1.86 14.38
N ARG A 106 4.20 -1.20 15.09
CA ARG A 106 4.39 -0.87 16.50
C ARG A 106 4.54 -2.14 17.34
N GLN A 107 3.67 -3.14 17.15
CA GLN A 107 3.77 -4.39 17.91
C GLN A 107 5.08 -5.09 17.62
N TYR A 108 5.47 -5.17 16.35
CA TYR A 108 6.75 -5.76 15.96
C TYR A 108 7.94 -5.04 16.60
N MET A 109 8.00 -3.70 16.51
CA MET A 109 9.07 -2.90 17.09
C MET A 109 9.17 -3.05 18.62
N ARG A 110 8.05 -3.29 19.32
CA ARG A 110 8.04 -3.55 20.76
C ARG A 110 8.64 -4.90 21.15
N THR A 111 8.73 -5.86 20.22
CA THR A 111 9.41 -7.13 20.47
C THR A 111 10.93 -7.00 20.48
N ILE A 112 11.47 -5.93 19.88
CA ILE A 112 12.90 -5.65 19.84
C ILE A 112 13.35 -5.13 21.22
N PRO A 113 14.37 -5.72 21.87
CA PRO A 113 14.83 -5.31 23.20
C PRO A 113 15.14 -3.81 23.29
N ASN A 114 14.74 -3.16 24.39
CA ASN A 114 15.01 -1.73 24.61
C ASN A 114 16.48 -1.45 24.94
N GLU A 115 17.24 -2.46 25.38
CA GLU A 115 18.67 -2.36 25.70
C GLU A 115 19.50 -1.87 24.50
N LEU A 116 19.09 -2.20 23.26
CA LEU A 116 19.72 -1.69 22.04
C LEU A 116 19.58 -0.18 21.91
N ASP A 117 18.42 0.37 22.25
CA ASP A 117 18.16 1.80 22.23
C ASP A 117 18.96 2.51 23.34
N GLU A 118 19.09 1.89 24.51
CA GLU A 118 19.83 2.44 25.66
C GLU A 118 21.34 2.46 25.40
N ALA A 119 21.91 1.37 24.89
CA ALA A 119 23.32 1.29 24.50
C ALA A 119 23.66 2.36 23.44
N ALA A 120 22.83 2.49 22.41
CA ALA A 120 23.05 3.50 21.38
C ALA A 120 22.97 4.94 21.92
N ARG A 121 22.11 5.21 22.92
CA ARG A 121 22.06 6.53 23.57
C ARG A 121 23.29 6.81 24.42
N ILE A 122 23.86 5.80 25.07
CA ILE A 122 25.14 5.92 25.78
C ILE A 122 26.24 6.31 24.80
N ASP A 123 26.21 5.77 23.58
CA ASP A 123 27.11 6.16 22.47
C ASP A 123 26.76 7.52 21.83
N GLY A 124 25.81 8.28 22.40
CA GLY A 124 25.41 9.61 21.91
C GLY A 124 24.50 9.60 20.69
N ALA A 125 23.93 8.44 20.31
CA ALA A 125 23.05 8.37 19.15
C ALA A 125 21.72 9.09 19.38
N SER A 126 21.34 9.93 18.41
CA SER A 126 20.01 10.56 18.38
C SER A 126 18.90 9.54 18.10
N HIS A 127 17.64 9.91 18.39
CA HIS A 127 16.47 9.10 18.02
C HIS A 127 16.40 8.77 16.53
N TRP A 128 16.78 9.71 15.66
CA TRP A 128 16.82 9.48 14.22
C TRP A 128 17.87 8.43 13.85
N THR A 129 19.03 8.47 14.51
CA THR A 129 20.11 7.49 14.34
C THR A 129 19.64 6.10 14.77
N ILE A 130 19.02 5.98 15.95
CA ILE A 130 18.49 4.71 16.49
C ILE A 130 17.42 4.14 15.55
N TYR A 131 16.47 4.98 15.13
CA TYR A 131 15.43 4.59 14.18
C TYR A 131 16.04 4.03 12.90
N ARG A 132 16.90 4.79 12.21
CA ARG A 132 17.40 4.43 10.88
C ARG A 132 18.40 3.29 10.90
N ARG A 133 19.29 3.22 11.89
CA ARG A 133 20.41 2.26 11.92
C ARG A 133 20.12 0.99 12.70
N ILE A 134 19.19 1.01 13.65
CA ILE A 134 18.92 -0.13 14.54
C ILE A 134 17.50 -0.65 14.31
N ILE A 135 16.48 0.18 14.55
CA ILE A 135 15.10 -0.30 14.55
C ILE A 135 14.61 -0.63 13.14
N LEU A 136 14.85 0.23 12.17
CA LEU A 136 14.33 0.06 10.82
C LEU A 136 14.86 -1.23 10.14
N PRO A 137 16.18 -1.56 10.20
CA PRO A 137 16.69 -2.83 9.66
C PRO A 137 16.15 -4.05 10.40
N LEU A 138 16.04 -4.00 11.73
CA LEU A 138 15.49 -5.10 12.52
C LEU A 138 13.98 -5.30 12.26
N THR A 139 13.28 -4.25 11.80
CA THR A 139 11.84 -4.29 11.45
C THR A 139 11.61 -4.73 10.00
N ALA A 140 12.65 -5.04 9.22
CA ALA A 140 12.53 -5.42 7.81
C ALA A 140 11.50 -6.53 7.50
N PRO A 141 11.35 -7.60 8.31
CA PRO A 141 10.31 -8.60 8.07
C PRO A 141 8.89 -8.02 8.11
N ALA A 142 8.59 -7.16 9.09
CA ALA A 142 7.29 -6.50 9.20
C ALA A 142 7.08 -5.41 8.13
N LEU A 143 8.14 -4.71 7.72
CA LEU A 143 8.07 -3.76 6.58
C LEU A 143 7.75 -4.47 5.27
N THR A 144 8.25 -5.71 5.09
CA THR A 144 7.90 -6.54 3.92
C THR A 144 6.41 -6.81 3.87
N VAL A 145 5.77 -7.07 5.02
CA VAL A 145 4.31 -7.22 5.10
C VAL A 145 3.60 -5.95 4.63
N VAL A 146 4.02 -4.78 5.13
CA VAL A 146 3.44 -3.49 4.71
C VAL A 146 3.60 -3.27 3.20
N ALA A 147 4.77 -3.56 2.64
CA ALA A 147 5.03 -3.42 1.21
C ALA A 147 4.12 -4.34 0.37
N VAL A 148 4.00 -5.61 0.74
CA VAL A 148 3.17 -6.59 0.03
C VAL A 148 1.69 -6.25 0.11
N PHE A 149 1.18 -5.90 1.30
CA PHE A 149 -0.22 -5.51 1.43
C PHE A 149 -0.52 -4.20 0.69
N THR A 150 0.43 -3.26 0.64
CA THR A 150 0.27 -2.04 -0.17
C THR A 150 0.25 -2.37 -1.66
N PHE A 151 1.15 -3.24 -2.13
CA PHE A 151 1.14 -3.73 -3.52
C PHE A 151 -0.23 -4.34 -3.87
N LEU A 152 -0.70 -5.28 -3.06
CA LEU A 152 -1.97 -5.98 -3.31
C LEU A 152 -3.15 -5.02 -3.24
N GLY A 153 -3.13 -4.07 -2.31
CA GLY A 153 -4.16 -3.05 -2.18
C GLY A 153 -4.27 -2.20 -3.45
N VAL A 154 -3.16 -1.63 -3.92
CA VAL A 154 -3.14 -0.75 -5.10
C VAL A 154 -3.38 -1.53 -6.40
N TRP A 155 -2.84 -2.74 -6.54
CA TRP A 155 -3.05 -3.56 -7.73
C TRP A 155 -4.51 -3.96 -7.91
N ASN A 156 -5.21 -4.23 -6.81
CA ASN A 156 -6.63 -4.62 -6.83
C ASN A 156 -7.59 -3.43 -6.70
N ASP A 157 -7.08 -2.20 -6.52
CA ASP A 157 -7.95 -1.04 -6.35
C ASP A 157 -8.63 -0.68 -7.68
N PHE A 158 -9.92 -0.94 -7.71
CA PHE A 158 -10.81 -0.58 -8.81
C PHE A 158 -11.55 0.73 -8.52
N PHE A 159 -12.10 0.87 -7.31
CA PHE A 159 -13.01 1.96 -6.97
C PHE A 159 -12.31 3.31 -6.91
N GLY A 160 -11.10 3.39 -6.32
CA GLY A 160 -10.36 4.64 -6.22
C GLY A 160 -10.08 5.22 -7.61
N PRO A 161 -9.34 4.50 -8.48
CA PRO A 161 -9.05 4.95 -9.84
C PRO A 161 -10.30 5.27 -10.65
N LEU A 162 -11.35 4.44 -10.58
CA LEU A 162 -12.61 4.69 -11.30
C LEU A 162 -13.27 6.02 -10.87
N LEU A 163 -13.16 6.36 -9.59
CA LEU A 163 -13.81 7.54 -9.02
C LEU A 163 -13.04 8.84 -9.34
N TYR A 164 -11.70 8.78 -9.34
CA TYR A 164 -10.87 9.98 -9.47
C TYR A 164 -10.30 10.21 -10.87
N LEU A 165 -10.19 9.19 -11.72
CA LEU A 165 -9.58 9.29 -13.04
C LEU A 165 -10.66 9.35 -14.12
N ALA A 166 -10.70 10.45 -14.86
CA ALA A 166 -11.62 10.62 -15.98
C ALA A 166 -10.98 10.19 -17.30
N ASP A 167 -9.73 10.62 -17.52
CA ASP A 167 -8.99 10.33 -18.74
C ASP A 167 -8.59 8.87 -18.81
N GLY A 168 -8.98 8.19 -19.89
CA GLY A 168 -8.67 6.78 -20.11
C GLY A 168 -7.18 6.46 -20.08
N ASP A 169 -6.38 7.45 -20.48
CA ASP A 169 -4.93 7.50 -20.43
C ASP A 169 -4.32 7.32 -19.03
N LEU A 170 -5.07 7.65 -17.99
CA LEU A 170 -4.63 7.55 -16.60
C LEU A 170 -5.03 6.21 -15.96
N TYR A 171 -5.88 5.42 -16.60
CA TYR A 171 -6.48 4.24 -16.01
C TYR A 171 -5.44 3.23 -15.51
N THR A 172 -5.82 2.56 -14.42
CA THR A 172 -5.12 1.40 -13.88
C THR A 172 -5.60 0.14 -14.59
N VAL A 173 -4.85 -0.96 -14.41
CA VAL A 173 -5.19 -2.26 -15.01
C VAL A 173 -6.63 -2.69 -14.66
N PRO A 174 -7.11 -2.62 -13.39
CA PRO A 174 -8.49 -2.98 -13.07
C PRO A 174 -9.55 -2.13 -13.79
N VAL A 175 -9.33 -0.82 -13.91
CA VAL A 175 -10.29 0.08 -14.57
C VAL A 175 -10.31 -0.17 -16.08
N ALA A 176 -9.14 -0.29 -16.71
CA ALA A 176 -9.03 -0.57 -18.13
C ALA A 176 -9.75 -1.88 -18.51
N LEU A 177 -9.51 -2.95 -17.75
CA LEU A 177 -10.20 -4.24 -17.92
C LEU A 177 -11.73 -4.11 -17.83
N ALA A 178 -12.23 -3.34 -16.87
CA ALA A 178 -13.68 -3.13 -16.73
C ALA A 178 -14.26 -2.36 -17.92
N THR A 179 -13.54 -1.36 -18.45
CA THR A 179 -14.01 -0.60 -19.62
C THR A 179 -13.99 -1.40 -20.93
N GLN A 180 -13.27 -2.51 -21.01
CA GLN A 180 -13.36 -3.43 -22.16
C GLN A 180 -14.70 -4.19 -22.21
N VAL A 181 -15.36 -4.39 -21.05
CA VAL A 181 -16.67 -5.05 -20.97
C VAL A 181 -17.79 -4.16 -21.51
N SER A 182 -17.64 -2.84 -21.45
CA SER A 182 -18.67 -1.88 -21.88
C SER A 182 -18.59 -1.48 -23.36
N ARG A 183 -17.56 -1.92 -24.09
CA ARG A 183 -17.45 -1.70 -25.55
C ARG A 183 -18.36 -2.68 -26.30
N VAL A 184 -19.19 -2.18 -27.20
CA VAL A 184 -20.04 -3.00 -28.09
C VAL A 184 -19.13 -3.98 -28.85
N GLY A 185 -19.43 -5.29 -28.74
CA GLY A 185 -18.61 -6.35 -29.33
C GLY A 185 -17.51 -6.89 -28.41
N THR A 186 -17.78 -7.06 -27.10
CA THR A 186 -16.83 -7.61 -26.13
C THR A 186 -16.20 -8.91 -26.61
N GLU A 187 -14.92 -8.85 -26.95
CA GLU A 187 -14.13 -10.03 -27.28
C GLU A 187 -13.74 -10.77 -25.99
N TRP A 188 -14.62 -11.66 -25.52
CA TRP A 188 -14.42 -12.44 -24.29
C TRP A 188 -13.07 -13.15 -24.23
N ASN A 189 -12.57 -13.64 -25.38
CA ASN A 189 -11.27 -14.29 -25.47
C ASN A 189 -10.11 -13.34 -25.10
N ARG A 190 -10.16 -12.08 -25.54
CA ARG A 190 -9.14 -11.06 -25.21
C ARG A 190 -9.24 -10.65 -23.75
N LEU A 191 -10.46 -10.41 -23.25
CA LEU A 191 -10.70 -10.06 -21.85
C LEU A 191 -10.20 -11.15 -20.89
N MET A 192 -10.45 -12.43 -21.20
CA MET A 192 -9.96 -13.54 -20.39
C MET A 192 -8.43 -13.65 -20.44
N ALA A 193 -7.81 -13.46 -21.61
CA ALA A 193 -6.36 -13.43 -21.74
C ALA A 193 -5.72 -12.28 -20.94
N ALA A 194 -6.32 -11.10 -20.98
CA ALA A 194 -5.88 -9.92 -20.24
C ALA A 194 -6.01 -10.10 -18.71
N ASN A 195 -7.10 -10.73 -18.25
CA ASN A 195 -7.27 -11.11 -16.84
C ASN A 195 -6.21 -12.12 -16.37
N LEU A 196 -5.90 -13.14 -17.17
CA LEU A 196 -4.83 -14.09 -16.84
C LEU A 196 -3.48 -13.39 -16.66
N LEU A 197 -3.15 -12.43 -17.53
CA LEU A 197 -1.94 -11.62 -17.40
C LEU A 197 -1.96 -10.74 -16.14
N ALA A 198 -3.12 -10.17 -15.80
CA ALA A 198 -3.27 -9.33 -14.61
C ALA A 198 -3.10 -10.09 -13.27
N ILE A 199 -3.27 -11.41 -13.26
CA ILE A 199 -3.06 -12.27 -12.08
C ILE A 199 -1.58 -12.58 -11.85
N VAL A 200 -0.74 -12.53 -12.90
CA VAL A 200 0.68 -12.91 -12.81
C VAL A 200 1.46 -12.06 -11.79
N PRO A 201 1.36 -10.71 -11.76
CA PRO A 201 2.17 -9.92 -10.85
C PRO A 201 1.86 -10.18 -9.36
N PRO A 202 0.59 -10.25 -8.91
CA PRO A 202 0.26 -10.69 -7.55
C PRO A 202 0.82 -12.07 -7.19
N LEU A 203 0.78 -13.03 -8.11
CA LEU A 203 1.34 -14.37 -7.87
C LEU A 203 2.86 -14.32 -7.66
N VAL A 204 3.58 -13.56 -8.49
CA VAL A 204 5.03 -13.38 -8.35
C VAL A 204 5.37 -12.77 -7.00
N VAL A 205 4.67 -11.70 -6.61
CA VAL A 205 4.87 -11.06 -5.30
C VAL A 205 4.60 -12.04 -4.16
N TYR A 206 3.51 -12.82 -4.25
CA TYR A 206 3.19 -13.84 -3.25
C TYR A 206 4.31 -14.87 -3.10
N PHE A 207 4.79 -15.48 -4.19
CA PHE A 207 5.84 -16.50 -4.12
C PHE A 207 7.17 -15.98 -3.57
N VAL A 208 7.51 -14.73 -3.88
CA VAL A 208 8.71 -14.06 -3.36
C VAL A 208 8.56 -13.73 -1.87
N ALA A 209 7.37 -13.31 -1.43
CA ALA A 209 7.14 -12.83 -0.07
C ALA A 209 6.60 -13.88 0.92
N GLN A 210 6.17 -15.06 0.46
CA GLN A 210 5.49 -16.07 1.30
C GLN A 210 6.23 -16.42 2.60
N LYS A 211 7.56 -16.52 2.57
CA LYS A 211 8.37 -16.85 3.77
C LYS A 211 8.34 -15.71 4.79
N GLN A 212 8.42 -14.47 4.32
CA GLN A 212 8.42 -13.26 5.14
C GLN A 212 7.02 -12.97 5.70
N LEU A 213 5.96 -13.25 4.93
CA LEU A 213 4.58 -13.11 5.38
C LEU A 213 4.27 -14.06 6.56
N ILE A 214 4.68 -15.33 6.45
CA ILE A 214 4.46 -16.34 7.49
C ILE A 214 5.24 -15.97 8.76
N GLY A 215 6.53 -15.61 8.64
CA GLY A 215 7.36 -15.24 9.80
C GLY A 215 6.95 -13.90 10.46
N GLY A 216 6.58 -12.91 9.64
CA GLY A 216 6.20 -11.58 10.11
C GLY A 216 4.87 -11.58 10.88
N ILE A 217 3.83 -12.23 10.35
CA ILE A 217 2.50 -12.27 10.96
C ILE A 217 2.48 -13.18 12.20
N ALA A 218 3.15 -14.35 12.14
CA ALA A 218 3.19 -15.28 13.27
C ALA A 218 3.86 -14.66 14.52
N SER A 219 4.83 -13.77 14.33
CA SER A 219 5.52 -13.11 15.45
C SER A 219 4.64 -12.16 16.27
N VAL A 220 3.55 -11.64 15.69
CA VAL A 220 2.62 -10.70 16.34
C VAL A 220 1.51 -11.43 17.11
N GLY A 221 1.15 -12.65 16.70
CA GLY A 221 0.08 -13.45 17.32
C GLY A 221 0.50 -14.38 18.47
N LEU A 222 1.79 -14.71 18.60
CA LEU A 222 2.28 -15.73 19.53
C LEU A 222 2.78 -15.21 20.89
N LYS A 223 2.74 -13.89 21.14
CA LYS A 223 3.18 -13.28 22.42
C LYS A 223 2.10 -12.38 23.00
N GLY A 224 0.95 -12.98 23.31
CA GLY A 224 -0.09 -12.46 24.17
C GLY A 224 -0.30 -13.41 25.34
#